data_AF-A0A1X4G3T0-F1
#
_entry.id   AF-A0A1X4G3T0-F1
#
_cell.length_a   1.000
_cell.length_b   1.000
_cell.length_c   1.000
_cell.angle_alpha   90.00
_cell.angle_beta   90.00
_cell.angle_gamma   90.00
#
_symmetry.space_group_name_H-M   'P 1'
#
loop_
_entity.id
_entity.type
_entity.pdbx_description
1 polymer ?
#
loop_
_entity_poly.entity_id
_entity_poly.type
_entity_poly.pdbx_seq_one_letter_code
_entity_poly.pdbx_strand_id
1 'polypeptide(L)'
;MKLPNFCIRTIIALATLGINVQPGFSQTEKGANRPNQVTFFCQQLYDPTSGEKVPMTVVWVPEREAHVRLIAWKSQAFGKNWTPQKRCDVVSSKFQKFYQSGQLNYLTVGRIKTRSQKGNITEKQVICAVQEAQGICDDQNQLFTIKDEEKNNIEKADDVLNSLVDLLYQGGNAGPIWQ
;
A
#
# COMPACT_ATOMS: atom_id res chain seq x y z
N MET A 1 50.27 -7.27 -64.36
CA MET A 1 51.74 -7.22 -64.20
C MET A 1 52.10 -7.93 -62.89
N LYS A 2 52.81 -9.07 -63.00
CA LYS A 2 53.60 -9.85 -62.00
C LYS A 2 53.01 -10.24 -60.61
N LEU A 3 52.91 -11.57 -60.42
CA LEU A 3 52.87 -12.43 -59.20
C LEU A 3 54.22 -12.31 -58.39
N PRO A 4 54.46 -12.93 -57.18
CA PRO A 4 53.88 -14.19 -56.66
C PRO A 4 53.85 -14.46 -55.11
N ASN A 5 53.31 -15.66 -54.77
CA ASN A 5 53.67 -16.66 -53.74
C ASN A 5 54.29 -16.35 -52.36
N PHE A 6 53.59 -16.86 -51.33
CA PHE A 6 53.95 -17.97 -50.41
C PHE A 6 55.38 -18.18 -49.88
N CYS A 7 55.48 -18.24 -48.54
CA CYS A 7 56.30 -19.11 -47.64
C CYS A 7 56.51 -18.35 -46.29
N ILE A 8 56.44 -18.86 -45.06
CA ILE A 8 56.73 -20.17 -44.45
C ILE A 8 56.00 -20.23 -43.09
N ARG A 9 55.77 -21.47 -42.63
CA ARG A 9 55.20 -21.88 -41.35
C ARG A 9 56.05 -21.47 -40.14
N THR A 10 55.38 -21.01 -39.07
CA THR A 10 55.73 -21.39 -37.70
C THR A 10 54.50 -21.29 -36.81
N ILE A 11 54.06 -22.45 -36.35
CA ILE A 11 53.06 -22.59 -35.28
C ILE A 11 53.83 -22.39 -33.98
N ILE A 12 53.55 -21.31 -33.27
CA ILE A 12 53.86 -21.23 -31.84
C ILE A 12 52.52 -21.02 -31.15
N ALA A 13 52.00 -22.11 -30.58
CA ALA A 13 50.89 -22.05 -29.65
C ALA A 13 51.39 -21.40 -28.35
N LEU A 14 51.38 -20.06 -28.29
CA LEU A 14 51.44 -19.36 -27.02
C LEU A 14 50.03 -19.30 -26.46
N ALA A 15 49.79 -20.10 -25.42
CA ALA A 15 48.67 -19.91 -24.51
C ALA A 15 48.83 -18.57 -23.79
N THR A 16 48.40 -17.48 -24.43
CA THR A 16 48.21 -16.20 -23.75
C THR A 16 46.88 -16.27 -23.03
N LEU A 17 46.96 -16.33 -21.70
CA LEU A 17 45.84 -16.11 -20.78
C LEU A 17 45.07 -14.87 -21.24
N GLY A 18 43.82 -15.07 -21.64
CA GLY A 18 42.93 -13.98 -21.98
C GLY A 18 42.69 -13.13 -20.75
N ILE A 19 43.36 -11.99 -20.66
CA ILE A 19 42.91 -10.91 -19.78
C ILE A 19 41.71 -10.31 -20.51
N ASN A 20 40.54 -10.88 -20.25
CA ASN A 20 39.28 -10.31 -20.68
C ASN A 20 39.07 -9.08 -19.79
N VAL A 21 39.67 -7.95 -20.18
CA VAL A 21 39.43 -6.66 -19.54
C VAL A 21 38.02 -6.26 -19.93
N GLN A 22 37.03 -6.81 -19.22
CA GLN A 22 35.74 -6.16 -19.16
C GLN A 22 36.00 -4.78 -18.55
N PRO A 23 35.61 -3.66 -19.19
CA PRO A 23 35.52 -2.41 -18.48
C PRO A 23 34.57 -2.64 -17.31
N GLY A 24 35.14 -2.69 -16.10
CA GLY A 24 34.39 -2.67 -14.86
C GLY A 24 33.61 -1.37 -14.82
N PHE A 25 32.32 -1.44 -15.10
CA PHE A 25 31.40 -0.44 -14.60
C PHE A 25 31.39 -0.62 -13.09
N SER A 26 32.04 0.30 -12.37
CA SER A 26 31.70 0.58 -10.98
C SER A 26 30.24 1.02 -10.93
N GLN A 27 29.32 0.06 -10.88
CA GLN A 27 27.99 0.36 -10.37
C GLN A 27 28.15 0.47 -8.85
N THR A 28 28.41 1.71 -8.43
CA THR A 28 28.03 2.11 -7.08
C THR A 28 26.53 1.84 -6.99
N GLU A 29 26.14 0.77 -6.30
CA GLU A 29 24.75 0.52 -5.90
C GLU A 29 24.35 1.53 -4.83
N LYS A 30 24.24 2.80 -5.22
CA LYS A 30 23.52 3.82 -4.47
C LYS A 30 22.07 3.73 -4.87
N GLY A 31 21.32 2.97 -4.06
CA GLY A 31 19.87 3.07 -3.93
C GLY A 31 19.11 2.59 -5.17
N ALA A 32 18.43 1.46 -5.04
CA ALA A 32 17.31 1.13 -5.92
C ALA A 32 16.42 2.37 -6.11
N ASN A 33 16.34 2.84 -7.35
CA ASN A 33 15.44 3.90 -7.80
C ASN A 33 14.01 3.38 -7.60
N ARG A 34 13.45 3.53 -6.39
CA ARG A 34 12.02 3.31 -6.17
C ARG A 34 11.32 4.47 -6.85
N PRO A 35 10.43 4.21 -7.84
CA PRO A 35 9.79 5.29 -8.57
C PRO A 35 9.02 6.18 -7.60
N ASN A 36 8.89 7.44 -8.01
CA ASN A 36 8.03 8.48 -7.46
C ASN A 36 6.55 8.02 -7.39
N GLN A 37 6.24 7.03 -6.56
CA GLN A 37 4.98 6.28 -6.55
C GLN A 37 4.27 6.45 -5.21
N VAL A 38 2.95 6.57 -5.26
CA VAL A 38 2.10 6.61 -4.07
C VAL A 38 2.30 5.34 -3.26
N THR A 39 2.53 5.48 -1.95
CA THR A 39 2.81 4.36 -1.06
C THR A 39 1.96 4.44 0.19
N PHE A 40 1.20 3.39 0.46
CA PHE A 40 0.40 3.19 1.67
C PHE A 40 1.14 2.33 2.67
N PHE A 41 1.17 2.75 3.93
CA PHE A 41 1.86 2.02 4.99
C PHE A 41 1.28 2.33 6.37
N CYS A 42 1.54 1.44 7.32
CA CYS A 42 1.22 1.67 8.72
C CYS A 42 2.34 2.45 9.41
N GLN A 43 1.99 3.48 10.19
CA GLN A 43 2.96 4.24 10.98
C GLN A 43 2.39 4.59 12.35
N GLN A 44 3.24 4.51 13.38
CA GLN A 44 2.92 4.98 14.73
C GLN A 44 3.10 6.50 14.81
N LEU A 45 2.03 7.24 15.06
CA LEU A 45 2.00 8.70 15.10
C LEU A 45 1.41 9.22 16.41
N TYR A 46 1.94 10.34 16.91
CA TYR A 46 1.47 10.96 18.14
C TYR A 46 0.08 11.59 17.95
N ASP A 47 -0.86 11.22 18.81
CA ASP A 47 -2.17 11.86 18.92
C ASP A 47 -2.15 12.85 20.10
N PRO A 48 -2.20 14.17 19.85
CA PRO A 48 -2.14 15.17 20.91
C PRO A 48 -3.34 15.12 21.85
N THR A 49 -4.48 14.57 21.42
CA THR A 49 -5.68 14.48 22.26
C THR A 49 -5.55 13.40 23.32
N SER A 50 -4.93 12.26 22.99
CA SER A 50 -4.69 11.19 23.97
C SER A 50 -3.32 11.22 24.63
N GLY A 51 -2.34 11.92 24.05
CA GLY A 51 -0.96 11.94 24.55
C GLY A 51 -0.18 10.66 24.22
N GLU A 52 -0.71 9.80 23.36
CA GLU A 52 -0.14 8.49 23.02
C GLU A 52 0.21 8.36 21.54
N LYS A 53 1.02 7.37 21.20
CA LYS A 53 1.21 6.96 19.80
C LYS A 53 0.09 6.03 19.37
N VAL A 54 -0.52 6.36 18.24
CA VAL A 54 -1.61 5.62 17.63
C VAL A 54 -1.13 5.07 16.28
N PRO A 55 -1.35 3.78 15.96
CA PRO A 55 -1.08 3.26 14.64
C PRO A 55 -2.03 3.90 13.63
N MET A 56 -1.49 4.43 12.53
CA MET A 56 -2.26 5.09 11.48
C MET A 56 -1.92 4.52 10.10
N THR A 57 -2.94 4.33 9.27
CA THR A 57 -2.76 4.12 7.83
C THR A 57 -2.43 5.47 7.19
N VAL A 58 -1.26 5.56 6.59
CA VAL A 58 -0.70 6.76 5.99
C VAL A 58 -0.44 6.50 4.51
N VAL A 59 -0.63 7.53 3.69
CA VAL A 59 -0.21 7.52 2.28
C VAL A 59 0.83 8.60 2.02
N TRP A 60 1.96 8.21 1.43
CA TRP A 60 2.91 9.13 0.81
C TRP A 60 2.42 9.47 -0.59
N VAL A 61 2.22 10.75 -0.87
CA VAL A 61 1.81 11.26 -2.18
C VAL A 61 2.97 12.08 -2.77
N PRO A 62 3.73 11.50 -3.71
CA PRO A 62 4.94 12.14 -4.20
C PRO A 62 4.69 13.47 -4.92
N GLU A 63 3.58 13.58 -5.67
CA GLU A 63 3.15 14.83 -6.34
C GLU A 63 2.98 16.00 -5.37
N ARG A 64 2.61 15.72 -4.12
CA ARG A 64 2.40 16.72 -3.07
C ARG A 64 3.58 16.82 -2.11
N GLU A 65 4.57 15.95 -2.27
CA GLU A 65 5.66 15.73 -1.31
C GLU A 65 5.16 15.59 0.15
N ALA A 66 3.99 14.94 0.32
CA ALA A 66 3.26 14.96 1.58
C ALA A 66 2.81 13.58 2.04
N HIS A 67 2.77 13.41 3.36
CA HIS A 67 2.12 12.29 4.04
C HIS A 67 0.70 12.69 4.43
N VAL A 68 -0.29 11.91 3.99
CA VAL A 68 -1.69 12.08 4.41
C VAL A 68 -2.05 10.97 5.38
N ARG A 69 -2.54 11.35 6.56
CA ARG A 69 -3.03 10.41 7.59
C ARG A 69 -4.48 10.06 7.24
N LEU A 70 -4.74 8.82 6.84
CA LEU A 70 -6.06 8.39 6.39
C LEU A 70 -6.91 7.89 7.55
N ILE A 71 -6.38 6.94 8.32
CA ILE A 71 -7.13 6.24 9.36
C ILE A 71 -6.26 6.13 10.60
N ALA A 72 -6.77 6.57 11.75
CA ALA A 72 -6.17 6.36 13.06
C ALA A 72 -6.90 5.23 13.78
N TRP A 73 -6.17 4.16 14.12
CA TRP A 73 -6.76 2.94 14.68
C TRP A 73 -6.70 2.98 16.21
N LYS A 74 -7.86 3.05 16.85
CA LYS A 74 -8.02 3.08 18.33
C LYS A 74 -9.11 2.14 18.84
N SER A 75 -10.13 1.85 18.03
CA SER A 75 -11.25 1.01 18.47
C SER A 75 -10.82 -0.42 18.80
N GLN A 76 -11.33 -0.93 19.91
CA GLN A 76 -11.18 -2.32 20.35
C GLN A 76 -12.41 -3.19 20.03
N ALA A 77 -13.39 -2.66 19.30
CA ALA A 77 -14.68 -3.32 19.01
C ALA A 77 -14.57 -4.62 18.19
N PHE A 78 -13.40 -4.88 17.59
CA PHE A 78 -13.15 -6.04 16.73
C PHE A 78 -12.57 -7.24 17.49
N GLY A 79 -12.43 -7.13 18.81
CA GLY A 79 -11.92 -8.18 19.67
C GLY A 79 -10.41 -8.34 19.65
N LYS A 80 -9.91 -9.20 20.54
CA LYS A 80 -8.48 -9.35 20.84
C LYS A 80 -7.63 -9.76 19.62
N ASN A 81 -8.21 -10.43 18.64
CA ASN A 81 -7.50 -10.88 17.44
C ASN A 81 -7.34 -9.79 16.37
N TRP A 82 -8.04 -8.66 16.51
CA TRP A 82 -8.02 -7.51 15.61
C TRP A 82 -7.64 -6.26 16.39
N THR A 83 -6.42 -6.27 16.94
CA THR A 83 -5.84 -5.11 17.61
C THR A 83 -5.69 -3.93 16.65
N PRO A 84 -5.62 -2.68 17.15
CA PRO A 84 -5.42 -1.51 16.29
C PRO A 84 -4.18 -1.59 15.41
N GLN A 85 -3.04 -2.06 15.95
CA GLN A 85 -1.82 -2.27 15.19
C GLN A 85 -2.04 -3.26 14.03
N LYS A 86 -2.66 -4.41 14.32
CA LYS A 86 -2.93 -5.42 13.29
C LYS A 86 -3.85 -4.89 12.19
N ARG A 87 -4.89 -4.12 12.56
CA ARG A 87 -5.78 -3.47 11.58
C ARG A 87 -4.99 -2.49 10.71
N CYS A 88 -4.14 -1.67 11.31
CA CYS A 88 -3.27 -0.77 10.58
C CYS A 88 -2.39 -1.49 9.55
N ASP A 89 -1.71 -2.56 9.96
CA ASP A 89 -0.83 -3.32 9.06
C ASP A 89 -1.62 -3.98 7.90
N VAL A 90 -2.72 -4.66 8.21
CA VAL A 90 -3.54 -5.36 7.23
C VAL A 90 -4.19 -4.38 6.25
N VAL A 91 -4.78 -3.30 6.76
CA VAL A 91 -5.53 -2.35 5.93
C VAL A 91 -4.58 -1.53 5.06
N SER A 92 -3.45 -1.08 5.59
CA SER A 92 -2.45 -0.38 4.79
C SER A 92 -1.89 -1.26 3.66
N SER A 93 -1.66 -2.55 3.94
CA SER A 93 -1.25 -3.53 2.93
C SER A 93 -2.33 -3.75 1.86
N LYS A 94 -3.61 -3.81 2.24
CA LYS A 94 -4.73 -3.88 1.29
C LYS A 94 -4.78 -2.64 0.40
N PHE A 95 -4.69 -1.44 0.96
CA PHE A 95 -4.61 -0.20 0.17
C PHE A 95 -3.46 -0.25 -0.84
N GLN A 96 -2.26 -0.61 -0.39
CA GLN A 96 -1.10 -0.72 -1.26
C GLN A 96 -1.33 -1.73 -2.39
N LYS A 97 -1.89 -2.91 -2.07
CA LYS A 97 -2.19 -3.95 -3.04
C LYS A 97 -3.18 -3.48 -4.09
N PHE A 98 -4.32 -2.92 -3.69
CA PHE A 98 -5.35 -2.45 -4.62
C PHE A 98 -4.88 -1.25 -5.44
N TYR A 99 -4.06 -0.38 -4.87
CA TYR A 99 -3.42 0.70 -5.62
C TYR A 99 -2.49 0.16 -6.71
N GLN A 100 -1.60 -0.77 -6.36
CA GLN A 100 -0.66 -1.37 -7.31
C GLN A 100 -1.34 -2.21 -8.40
N SER A 101 -2.49 -2.83 -8.10
CA SER A 101 -3.26 -3.59 -9.09
C SER A 101 -4.20 -2.72 -9.95
N GLY A 102 -4.26 -1.40 -9.72
CA GLY A 102 -5.17 -0.49 -10.44
C GLY A 102 -6.65 -0.68 -10.08
N GLN A 103 -6.93 -1.31 -8.93
CA GLN A 103 -8.28 -1.60 -8.43
C GLN A 103 -8.76 -0.57 -7.38
N LEU A 104 -7.90 0.37 -6.97
CA LEU A 104 -8.24 1.49 -6.09
C LEU A 104 -8.53 2.76 -6.90
N ASN A 105 -9.53 2.71 -7.78
CA ASN A 105 -9.96 3.88 -8.56
C ASN A 105 -11.12 4.62 -7.87
N TYR A 106 -12.00 3.85 -7.25
CA TYR A 106 -13.14 4.34 -6.49
C TYR A 106 -13.20 3.64 -5.14
N LEU A 107 -13.80 4.32 -4.18
CA LEU A 107 -14.16 3.78 -2.88
C LEU A 107 -15.68 3.67 -2.83
N THR A 108 -16.17 2.62 -2.18
CA THR A 108 -17.61 2.41 -2.00
C THR A 108 -17.90 1.73 -0.66
N VAL A 109 -19.16 1.75 -0.26
CA VAL A 109 -19.67 1.10 0.95
C VAL A 109 -20.35 -0.21 0.57
N GLY A 110 -20.14 -1.22 1.39
CA GLY A 110 -20.87 -2.49 1.30
C GLY A 110 -21.37 -2.95 2.66
N ARG A 111 -22.14 -4.04 2.60
CA ARG A 111 -22.62 -4.74 3.79
C ARG A 111 -22.26 -6.22 3.66
N ILE A 112 -21.45 -6.71 4.61
CA ILE A 112 -20.94 -8.07 4.60
C ILE A 112 -21.47 -8.81 5.82
N LYS A 113 -22.03 -10.01 5.59
CA LYS A 113 -22.46 -10.90 6.66
C LYS A 113 -21.25 -11.60 7.27
N THR A 114 -20.97 -11.30 8.53
CA THR A 114 -19.87 -11.91 9.27
C THR A 114 -20.37 -12.57 10.54
N ARG A 115 -19.61 -13.57 11.01
CA ARG A 115 -19.90 -14.25 12.27
C ARG A 115 -19.34 -13.42 13.42
N SER A 116 -20.23 -12.93 14.27
CA SER A 116 -19.86 -12.23 15.50
C SER A 116 -19.10 -13.16 16.46
N GLN A 117 -18.42 -12.56 17.45
CA GLN A 117 -17.76 -13.33 18.52
C GLN A 117 -18.71 -14.25 19.29
N LYS A 118 -20.01 -13.91 19.32
CA LYS A 118 -21.05 -14.70 19.98
C LYS A 118 -21.62 -15.81 19.08
N GLY A 119 -21.04 -16.04 17.89
CA GLY A 119 -21.44 -17.10 16.96
C GLY A 119 -22.61 -16.74 16.03
N ASN A 120 -23.32 -15.65 16.30
CA ASN A 120 -24.43 -15.17 15.46
C ASN A 120 -23.93 -14.50 14.19
N ILE A 121 -24.68 -14.64 13.09
CA ILE A 121 -24.43 -13.89 11.86
C ILE A 121 -24.94 -12.47 12.04
N THR A 122 -24.08 -11.51 11.77
CA THR A 122 -24.38 -10.08 11.82
C THR A 122 -23.92 -9.44 10.52
N GLU A 123 -24.66 -8.45 10.04
CA GLU A 123 -24.23 -7.62 8.93
C GLU A 123 -23.33 -6.49 9.43
N LYS A 124 -22.23 -6.22 8.72
CA LYS A 124 -21.28 -5.17 9.05
C LYS A 124 -21.07 -4.25 7.85
N GLN A 125 -20.97 -2.95 8.12
CA GLN A 125 -20.64 -1.98 7.08
C GLN A 125 -19.14 -1.97 6.84
N VAL A 126 -18.76 -1.91 5.56
CA VAL A 126 -17.38 -2.02 5.13
C VAL A 126 -17.07 -1.01 4.04
N ILE A 127 -15.81 -0.61 3.94
CA ILE A 127 -15.28 0.16 2.81
C ILE A 127 -14.55 -0.80 1.86
N CYS A 128 -14.81 -0.69 0.57
CA CYS A 128 -14.14 -1.44 -0.49
C CYS A 128 -13.41 -0.53 -1.47
N ALA A 129 -12.39 -1.09 -2.12
CA ALA A 129 -11.75 -0.52 -3.30
C ALA A 129 -12.40 -1.14 -4.56
N VAL A 130 -12.81 -0.32 -5.52
CA VAL A 130 -13.38 -0.81 -6.78
C VAL A 130 -12.78 -0.09 -7.98
N GLN A 131 -12.71 -0.80 -9.10
CA GLN A 131 -12.13 -0.28 -10.34
C GLN A 131 -13.07 0.69 -11.07
N GLU A 132 -14.39 0.55 -10.87
CA GLU A 132 -15.45 1.29 -11.56
C GLU A 132 -16.47 1.82 -10.54
N ALA A 133 -17.12 2.95 -10.85
CA ALA A 133 -18.00 3.67 -9.91
C ALA A 133 -19.19 2.83 -9.37
N GLN A 134 -19.63 1.81 -10.11
CA GLN A 134 -20.71 0.90 -9.72
C GLN A 134 -20.21 -0.49 -9.30
N GLY A 135 -18.92 -0.61 -8.97
CA GLY A 135 -18.33 -1.87 -8.51
C GLY A 135 -19.01 -2.39 -7.24
N ILE A 136 -19.22 -3.70 -7.20
CA ILE A 136 -19.80 -4.41 -6.04
C ILE A 136 -18.79 -4.39 -4.90
N CYS A 137 -19.24 -4.13 -3.67
CA CYS A 137 -18.42 -4.21 -2.47
C CYS A 137 -18.68 -5.52 -1.73
N ASP A 138 -17.66 -6.38 -1.68
CA ASP A 138 -17.71 -7.72 -1.11
C ASP A 138 -16.40 -8.10 -0.38
N ASP A 139 -16.29 -9.34 0.08
CA ASP A 139 -15.12 -9.83 0.82
C ASP A 139 -13.81 -9.78 0.02
N GLN A 140 -13.87 -9.82 -1.33
CA GLN A 140 -12.69 -9.86 -2.19
C GLN A 140 -12.02 -8.50 -2.33
N ASN A 141 -12.80 -7.42 -2.25
CA ASN A 141 -12.33 -6.06 -2.44
C ASN A 141 -12.51 -5.15 -1.21
N GLN A 142 -12.89 -5.75 -0.09
CA GLN A 142 -12.95 -5.10 1.21
C GLN A 142 -11.58 -4.56 1.63
N LEU A 143 -11.51 -3.26 1.94
CA LEU A 143 -10.39 -2.63 2.62
C LEU A 143 -10.48 -2.86 4.13
N PHE A 144 -11.58 -2.40 4.75
CA PHE A 144 -11.79 -2.55 6.19
C PHE A 144 -13.27 -2.53 6.58
N THR A 145 -13.56 -3.08 7.76
CA THR A 145 -14.86 -2.95 8.42
C THR A 145 -14.86 -1.69 9.28
N ILE A 146 -15.93 -0.90 9.16
CA ILE A 146 -16.15 0.33 9.93
C ILE A 146 -16.39 -0.06 11.40
N LYS A 147 -15.89 0.74 12.35
CA LYS A 147 -16.20 0.54 13.75
C LYS A 147 -17.69 0.80 13.96
N ASP A 148 -18.37 -0.16 14.59
CA ASP A 148 -19.71 0.07 15.10
C ASP A 148 -19.58 0.36 16.59
N GLU A 149 -19.92 1.57 17.04
CA GLU A 149 -20.12 1.85 18.47
C GLU A 149 -21.57 1.63 18.88
N GLU A 150 -21.77 1.19 20.12
CA GLU A 150 -23.01 0.62 20.61
C GLU A 150 -24.19 1.62 20.65
N LYS A 151 -25.33 1.11 20.18
CA LYS A 151 -26.71 1.47 20.51
C LYS A 151 -27.29 2.83 20.14
N ASN A 152 -26.56 3.92 19.89
CA ASN A 152 -27.21 5.20 19.48
C ASN A 152 -26.40 6.14 18.57
N ASN A 153 -25.14 5.84 18.23
CA ASN A 153 -24.34 6.64 17.29
C ASN A 153 -23.73 5.71 16.23
N ILE A 154 -24.54 5.40 15.22
CA ILE A 154 -24.08 4.64 14.06
C ILE A 154 -23.25 5.60 13.21
N GLU A 155 -21.93 5.37 13.16
CA GLU A 155 -21.08 6.06 12.18
C GLU A 155 -21.63 5.69 10.80
N LYS A 156 -22.16 6.68 10.07
CA LYS A 156 -22.73 6.38 8.76
C LYS A 156 -21.58 6.05 7.84
N ALA A 157 -21.66 4.90 7.20
CA ALA A 157 -20.64 4.47 6.27
C ALA A 157 -20.36 5.50 5.16
N ASP A 158 -21.37 6.28 4.77
CA ASP A 158 -21.22 7.39 3.82
C ASP A 158 -20.33 8.51 4.39
N ASP A 159 -20.41 8.82 5.68
CA ASP A 159 -19.57 9.84 6.32
C ASP A 159 -18.09 9.39 6.36
N VAL A 160 -17.85 8.10 6.66
CA VAL A 160 -16.52 7.49 6.59
C VAL A 160 -15.98 7.52 5.17
N LEU A 161 -16.81 7.12 4.20
CA LEU A 161 -16.45 7.12 2.78
C LEU A 161 -16.08 8.52 2.31
N ASN A 162 -16.94 9.51 2.57
CA ASN A 162 -16.73 10.90 2.17
C ASN A 162 -15.47 11.49 2.81
N SER A 163 -15.27 11.25 4.11
CA SER A 163 -14.04 11.70 4.80
C SER A 163 -12.78 11.09 4.19
N LEU A 164 -12.84 9.80 3.80
CA LEU A 164 -11.69 9.11 3.21
C LEU A 164 -11.39 9.64 1.81
N VAL A 165 -12.43 9.86 1.02
CA VAL A 165 -12.37 10.53 -0.29
C VAL A 165 -11.74 11.92 -0.13
N ASP A 166 -12.25 12.75 0.77
CA ASP A 166 -11.74 14.10 1.00
C ASP A 166 -10.26 14.10 1.42
N LEU A 167 -9.84 13.19 2.29
CA LEU A 167 -8.44 13.06 2.69
C LEU A 167 -7.53 12.73 1.48
N LEU A 168 -7.96 11.79 0.64
CA LEU A 168 -7.21 11.39 -0.56
C LEU A 168 -7.15 12.53 -1.59
N TYR A 169 -8.26 13.22 -1.87
CA TYR A 169 -8.32 14.26 -2.89
C TYR A 169 -7.78 15.61 -2.43
N GLN A 170 -8.10 16.08 -1.22
CA GLN A 170 -7.79 17.43 -0.75
C GLN A 170 -6.54 17.53 0.14
N GLY A 171 -5.96 16.41 0.57
CA GLY A 171 -4.61 16.41 1.18
C GLY A 171 -4.53 16.81 2.66
N GLY A 172 -5.34 16.17 3.52
CA GLY A 172 -4.99 16.01 4.94
C GLY A 172 -5.20 17.22 5.88
N ASN A 173 -5.91 18.27 5.44
CA ASN A 173 -6.31 19.36 6.34
C ASN A 173 -7.38 18.91 7.36
N ALA A 174 -8.22 17.95 6.97
CA ALA A 174 -9.05 17.20 7.91
C ALA A 174 -8.16 16.18 8.66
N GLY A 175 -8.38 16.01 9.96
CA GLY A 175 -7.71 14.95 10.73
C GLY A 175 -8.01 13.54 10.18
N PRO A 176 -7.28 12.51 10.63
CA PRO A 176 -7.57 11.14 10.18
C PRO A 176 -8.95 10.69 10.64
N ILE A 177 -9.52 9.71 9.94
CA ILE A 177 -10.74 9.03 10.38
C ILE A 177 -10.40 8.12 11.56
N TRP A 178 -11.17 8.20 12.64
CA TRP A 178 -10.94 7.43 13.85
C TRP A 178 -11.67 6.09 13.81
N GLN A 179 -10.94 4.98 13.68
CA GLN A 179 -11.50 3.64 13.49
C GLN A 179 -11.07 2.60 14.51
#